data_AF-A0A480ABE0-F1
#
_entry.id   AF-A0A480ABE0-F1
#
_cell.length_a   1.000
_cell.length_b   1.000
_cell.length_c   1.000
_cell.angle_alpha   90.00
_cell.angle_beta   90.00
_cell.angle_gamma   90.00
#
_symmetry.space_group_name_H-M   'P 1'
#
loop_
_entity.id
_entity.type
_entity.pdbx_description
1 polymer ?
#
loop_
_entity_poly.entity_id
_entity_poly.type
_entity_poly.pdbx_seq_one_letter_code
_entity_poly.pdbx_strand_id
1 'polypeptide(L)'
;MKKNFVVGFRQILIIPITLLIIGIGSKTVSAQNTQNKLYSPIPLTDFTEISDTLSNKDIPTGQGGFARDYAVKLNKGDNLAVDLSSENFDTIITLLAPNGTTVLENDDGPEGTSNSVLFTRITETGTYIVRVRSFGETGVGKFKLKVTKLQPVK
;
A
#
# COMPACT_ATOMS: atom_id res chain seq x y z
N MET A 1 6.81 -76.90 -59.47
CA MET A 1 7.63 -76.38 -60.59
C MET A 1 8.33 -75.11 -60.13
N LYS A 2 9.68 -75.07 -60.24
CA LYS A 2 10.62 -73.94 -60.07
C LYS A 2 10.66 -73.26 -58.68
N LYS A 3 11.78 -72.79 -58.13
CA LYS A 3 13.22 -73.12 -58.13
C LYS A 3 13.80 -72.21 -57.02
N ASN A 4 14.72 -72.73 -56.21
CA ASN A 4 15.36 -72.06 -55.06
C ASN A 4 16.03 -70.72 -55.42
N PHE A 5 16.06 -69.74 -54.51
CA PHE A 5 17.33 -69.10 -54.05
C PHE A 5 17.09 -68.13 -52.87
N VAL A 6 17.94 -68.21 -51.86
CA VAL A 6 18.02 -67.28 -50.71
C VAL A 6 18.96 -66.14 -51.06
N VAL A 7 18.59 -64.87 -50.78
CA VAL A 7 19.56 -63.77 -50.66
C VAL A 7 19.05 -62.77 -49.62
N GLY A 8 19.79 -62.63 -48.51
CA GLY A 8 19.72 -61.45 -47.65
C GLY A 8 20.62 -60.35 -48.22
N PHE A 9 20.16 -59.10 -48.22
CA PHE A 9 20.97 -57.96 -48.63
C PHE A 9 20.80 -56.77 -47.68
N ARG A 10 21.91 -56.05 -47.51
CA ARG A 10 22.22 -55.03 -46.50
C ARG A 10 21.57 -53.67 -46.76
N GLN A 11 21.37 -52.93 -45.65
CA GLN A 11 21.37 -51.46 -45.44
C GLN A 11 21.00 -50.53 -46.60
N ILE A 12 20.08 -49.58 -46.36
CA ILE A 12 20.31 -48.14 -46.60
C ILE A 12 19.49 -47.34 -45.58
N LEU A 13 20.19 -46.49 -44.84
CA LEU A 13 19.67 -45.45 -43.96
C LEU A 13 19.14 -44.31 -44.87
N ILE A 14 17.84 -43.99 -44.81
CA ILE A 14 17.32 -42.71 -45.32
C ILE A 14 16.60 -42.04 -44.16
N ILE A 15 17.19 -40.96 -43.66
CA ILE A 15 16.60 -40.08 -42.67
C ILE A 15 15.77 -39.05 -43.43
N PRO A 16 14.43 -39.03 -43.36
CA PRO A 16 13.69 -37.86 -43.76
C PRO A 16 13.74 -36.87 -42.59
N ILE A 17 14.52 -35.81 -42.78
CA ILE A 17 14.49 -34.59 -41.97
C ILE A 17 13.14 -33.93 -42.22
N THR A 18 12.20 -34.10 -41.28
CA THR A 18 11.06 -33.20 -41.12
C THR A 18 10.96 -32.81 -39.65
N LEU A 19 11.77 -31.83 -39.28
CA LEU A 19 11.67 -31.12 -38.02
C LEU A 19 10.44 -30.19 -38.09
N LEU A 20 9.26 -30.71 -37.76
CA LEU A 20 8.09 -29.86 -37.54
C LEU A 20 8.21 -29.26 -36.14
N ILE A 21 8.91 -28.12 -36.03
CA ILE A 21 8.85 -27.29 -34.83
C ILE A 21 7.42 -26.74 -34.78
N ILE A 22 6.57 -27.37 -33.98
CA ILE A 22 5.32 -26.74 -33.55
C ILE A 22 5.75 -25.60 -32.63
N GLY A 23 5.89 -24.41 -33.21
CA GLY A 23 5.97 -23.17 -32.47
C GLY A 23 4.64 -22.95 -31.76
N ILE A 24 4.44 -23.61 -30.61
CA ILE A 24 3.48 -23.14 -29.63
C ILE A 24 4.11 -21.86 -29.07
N GLY A 25 3.87 -20.76 -29.77
CA GLY A 25 3.99 -19.44 -29.19
C GLY A 25 3.05 -19.44 -28.00
N SER A 26 3.56 -19.82 -26.83
CA SER A 26 3.00 -19.34 -25.60
C SER A 26 3.14 -17.84 -25.73
N LYS A 27 2.06 -17.16 -26.12
CA LYS A 27 1.85 -15.83 -25.62
C LYS A 27 1.77 -16.04 -24.12
N THR A 28 2.93 -16.03 -23.47
CA THR A 28 3.01 -15.63 -22.09
C THR A 28 2.44 -14.23 -22.13
N VAL A 29 1.12 -14.15 -21.93
CA VAL A 29 0.49 -12.97 -21.39
C VAL A 29 1.24 -12.81 -20.08
N SER A 30 2.29 -12.01 -20.13
CA SER A 30 2.86 -11.46 -18.93
C SER A 30 1.77 -10.55 -18.41
N ALA A 31 0.84 -11.13 -17.64
CA ALA A 31 -0.02 -10.39 -16.76
C ALA A 31 0.90 -9.83 -15.67
N GLN A 32 1.76 -8.87 -16.04
CA GLN A 32 2.48 -8.09 -15.06
C GLN A 32 1.47 -7.15 -14.42
N ASN A 33 0.89 -7.66 -13.34
CA ASN A 33 0.86 -6.92 -12.09
C ASN A 33 -0.02 -5.66 -12.08
N THR A 34 -1.25 -5.74 -12.59
CA THR A 34 -2.36 -5.07 -11.89
C THR A 34 -2.75 -5.94 -10.69
N GLN A 35 -1.86 -6.04 -9.70
CA GLN A 35 -2.31 -6.31 -8.34
C GLN A 35 -3.34 -5.24 -8.06
N ASN A 36 -4.61 -5.61 -7.93
CA ASN A 36 -5.68 -4.72 -7.49
C ASN A 36 -5.18 -4.03 -6.23
N LYS A 37 -4.71 -2.78 -6.34
CA LYS A 37 -4.15 -2.03 -5.23
C LYS A 37 -5.33 -1.55 -4.39
N LEU A 38 -5.93 -2.49 -3.66
CA LEU A 38 -7.11 -2.28 -2.81
C LEU A 38 -6.84 -1.23 -1.72
N TYR A 39 -5.56 -1.02 -1.39
CA TYR A 39 -5.12 -0.04 -0.41
C TYR A 39 -3.98 0.83 -0.98
N SER A 40 -4.23 2.15 -1.01
CA SER A 40 -3.33 3.15 -1.58
C SER A 40 -3.32 4.41 -0.69
N PRO A 41 -2.54 4.44 0.39
CA PRO A 41 -2.44 5.63 1.22
C PRO A 41 -1.88 6.81 0.43
N ILE A 42 -2.31 8.02 0.78
CA ILE A 42 -1.95 9.26 0.10
C ILE A 42 -0.53 9.65 0.50
N PRO A 43 0.43 9.74 -0.43
CA PRO A 43 1.79 10.13 -0.06
C PRO A 43 1.84 11.57 0.45
N LEU A 44 2.46 11.79 1.62
CA LEU A 44 2.87 13.11 2.09
C LEU A 44 4.33 13.33 1.73
N THR A 45 4.56 14.17 0.73
CA THR A 45 5.90 14.57 0.29
C THR A 45 6.40 15.79 1.05
N ASP A 46 5.49 16.69 1.41
CA ASP A 46 5.78 17.93 2.11
C ASP A 46 5.18 17.89 3.52
N PHE A 47 5.98 18.30 4.50
CA PHE A 47 5.61 18.35 5.91
C PHE A 47 4.89 19.67 6.22
N THR A 48 3.80 19.93 5.50
CA THR A 48 2.98 21.15 5.58
C THR A 48 1.55 20.86 6.03
N GLU A 49 0.79 21.91 6.30
CA GLU A 49 -0.66 21.80 6.54
C GLU A 49 -1.39 21.55 5.22
N ILE A 50 -2.26 20.54 5.22
CA ILE A 50 -3.18 20.24 4.12
C ILE A 50 -4.62 20.38 4.60
N SER A 51 -5.50 20.84 3.71
CA SER A 51 -6.95 20.79 3.90
C SER A 51 -7.52 19.67 3.05
N ASP A 52 -8.31 18.78 3.65
CA ASP A 52 -8.89 17.63 2.97
C ASP A 52 -10.29 17.30 3.52
N THR A 53 -10.91 16.21 3.05
CA THR A 53 -12.27 15.80 3.46
C THR A 53 -12.33 14.31 3.76
N LEU A 54 -12.84 13.95 4.93
CA LEU A 54 -13.22 12.57 5.28
C LEU A 54 -14.64 12.33 4.75
N SER A 55 -14.85 11.24 4.03
CA SER A 55 -16.08 10.95 3.31
C SER A 55 -16.46 9.47 3.43
N ASN A 56 -17.68 9.16 3.05
CA ASN A 56 -18.19 7.79 3.02
C ASN A 56 -17.63 6.91 1.88
N LYS A 57 -16.74 7.46 1.05
CA LYS A 57 -16.01 6.71 0.01
C LYS A 57 -14.61 6.32 0.46
N ASP A 58 -14.19 6.78 1.63
CA ASP A 58 -12.89 6.45 2.20
C ASP A 58 -12.90 5.07 2.87
N ILE A 59 -11.80 4.71 3.53
CA ILE A 59 -11.55 3.35 3.99
C ILE A 59 -12.57 3.00 5.09
N PRO A 60 -13.46 2.03 4.90
CA PRO A 60 -14.39 1.63 5.95
C PRO A 60 -13.60 1.01 7.11
N THR A 61 -13.87 1.44 8.34
CA THR A 61 -13.16 0.96 9.53
C THR A 61 -13.66 -0.40 10.03
N GLY A 62 -14.81 -0.86 9.51
CA GLY A 62 -15.53 -2.02 10.02
C GLY A 62 -16.30 -1.77 11.31
N GLN A 63 -16.26 -0.54 11.84
CA GLN A 63 -16.99 -0.07 13.03
C GLN A 63 -17.90 1.11 12.64
N GLY A 64 -18.58 1.01 11.50
CA GLY A 64 -19.47 2.05 10.95
C GLY A 64 -18.80 3.28 10.32
N GLY A 65 -17.61 3.67 10.79
CA GLY A 65 -16.89 4.87 10.33
C GLY A 65 -15.98 4.69 9.11
N PHE A 66 -15.29 5.78 8.76
CA PHE A 66 -14.36 5.86 7.64
C PHE A 66 -12.99 6.39 8.09
N ALA A 67 -11.95 6.07 7.33
CA ALA A 67 -10.58 6.49 7.58
C ALA A 67 -9.89 6.99 6.31
N ARG A 68 -9.04 8.01 6.44
CA ARG A 68 -8.11 8.43 5.39
C ARG A 68 -6.68 8.26 5.85
N ASP A 69 -5.90 7.56 5.03
CA ASP A 69 -4.54 7.17 5.35
C ASP A 69 -3.54 7.95 4.51
N TYR A 70 -2.55 8.50 5.20
CA TYR A 70 -1.46 9.29 4.62
C TYR A 70 -0.12 8.61 4.88
N ALA A 71 0.63 8.31 3.83
CA ALA A 71 1.93 7.66 3.92
C ALA A 71 3.05 8.69 4.08
N VAL A 72 3.87 8.52 5.12
CA VAL A 72 4.98 9.42 5.45
C VAL A 72 6.27 8.63 5.65
N LYS A 73 7.35 9.06 5.00
CA LYS A 73 8.69 8.45 5.17
C LYS A 73 9.40 9.08 6.36
N LEU A 74 9.68 8.29 7.38
CA LEU A 74 10.34 8.74 8.62
C LEU A 74 11.61 7.94 8.86
N ASN A 75 12.61 8.58 9.47
CA ASN A 75 13.86 7.95 9.87
C ASN A 75 13.88 7.73 11.39
N LYS A 76 14.60 6.69 11.83
CA LYS A 76 14.93 6.53 13.25
C LYS A 76 15.55 7.82 13.80
N GLY A 77 14.98 8.32 14.88
CA GLY A 77 15.39 9.54 15.56
C GLY A 77 14.67 10.81 15.11
N ASP A 78 13.84 10.76 14.07
CA ASP A 78 12.93 11.87 13.73
C ASP A 78 11.98 12.12 14.92
N ASN A 79 11.68 13.38 15.22
CA ASN A 79 10.60 13.77 16.13
C ASN A 79 9.42 14.22 15.27
N LEU A 80 8.29 13.52 15.37
CA LEU A 80 7.08 13.78 14.60
C LEU A 80 6.06 14.53 15.47
N ALA A 81 5.51 15.62 14.94
CA ALA A 81 4.32 16.28 15.46
C ALA A 81 3.21 16.20 14.40
N VAL A 82 2.00 15.86 14.81
CA VAL A 82 0.81 15.82 13.96
C VAL A 82 -0.31 16.59 14.64
N ASP A 83 -0.85 17.59 13.94
CA ASP A 83 -2.04 18.34 14.37
C ASP A 83 -3.18 18.01 13.41
N LEU A 84 -4.35 17.65 13.96
CA LEU A 84 -5.56 17.37 13.21
C LEU A 84 -6.70 18.20 13.79
N SER A 85 -7.38 18.97 12.94
CA SER A 85 -8.52 19.78 13.36
C SER A 85 -9.70 19.66 12.42
N SER A 86 -10.91 19.64 12.96
CA SER A 86 -12.15 19.66 12.17
C SER A 86 -13.27 20.38 12.91
N GLU A 87 -14.03 21.18 12.16
CA GLU A 87 -15.29 21.77 12.62
C GLU A 87 -16.49 20.85 12.35
N ASN A 88 -16.27 19.70 11.68
CA ASN A 88 -17.32 18.81 11.21
C ASN A 88 -17.43 17.52 12.02
N PHE A 89 -16.35 17.10 12.68
CA PHE A 89 -16.33 15.89 13.48
C PHE A 89 -15.26 15.97 14.57
N ASP A 90 -15.44 15.20 15.62
CA ASP A 90 -14.44 14.99 16.65
C ASP A 90 -13.33 14.08 16.12
N THR A 91 -12.09 14.53 16.16
CA THR A 91 -11.01 13.93 15.37
C THR A 91 -10.30 12.81 16.10
N ILE A 92 -9.72 11.86 15.36
CA ILE A 92 -8.77 10.86 15.89
C ILE A 92 -7.58 10.76 14.94
N ILE A 93 -6.37 10.83 15.49
CA ILE A 93 -5.11 10.50 14.82
C ILE A 93 -4.64 9.13 15.29
N THR A 94 -4.34 8.23 14.34
CA THR A 94 -3.55 7.02 14.62
C THR A 94 -2.27 7.05 13.80
N LEU A 95 -1.12 6.79 14.45
CA LEU A 95 0.14 6.54 13.75
C LEU A 95 0.39 5.03 13.70
N LEU A 96 0.47 4.47 12.49
CA LEU A 96 0.82 3.07 12.26
C LEU A 96 2.27 2.94 11.80
N ALA A 97 2.97 1.96 12.36
CA ALA A 97 4.32 1.57 11.97
C ALA A 97 4.35 0.88 10.58
N PRO A 98 5.53 0.71 9.96
CA PRO A 98 5.65 0.07 8.65
C PRO A 98 5.10 -1.37 8.58
N ASN A 99 5.07 -2.07 9.71
CA ASN A 99 4.49 -3.42 9.85
C ASN A 99 2.97 -3.41 10.09
N GLY A 100 2.34 -2.23 10.16
CA GLY A 100 0.91 -2.04 10.40
C GLY A 100 0.48 -1.97 11.87
N THR A 101 1.39 -2.10 12.83
CA THR A 101 1.02 -1.99 14.25
C THR A 101 0.81 -0.53 14.65
N THR A 102 -0.16 -0.26 15.52
CA THR A 102 -0.34 1.06 16.12
C THR A 102 0.87 1.44 16.98
N VAL A 103 1.48 2.58 16.66
CA VAL A 103 2.51 3.21 17.50
C VAL A 103 1.85 4.00 18.61
N LEU A 104 0.88 4.84 18.24
CA LEU A 104 0.15 5.72 19.14
C LEU A 104 -1.17 6.14 18.48
N GLU A 105 -2.15 6.44 19.30
CA GLU A 105 -3.45 6.99 18.92
C GLU A 105 -3.80 8.12 19.89
N ASN A 106 -4.45 9.18 19.39
CA ASN A 106 -4.94 10.26 20.22
C ASN A 106 -6.17 10.93 19.57
N ASP A 107 -7.17 11.21 20.38
CA ASP A 107 -8.41 11.92 20.03
C ASP A 107 -8.45 13.34 20.61
N ASP A 108 -7.73 13.62 21.69
CA ASP A 108 -7.78 14.93 22.36
C ASP A 108 -6.70 15.93 21.93
N GLY A 109 -7.03 17.21 22.08
CA GLY A 109 -6.12 18.33 21.81
C GLY A 109 -5.70 19.02 23.09
N PRO A 110 -4.73 19.96 23.01
CA PRO A 110 -4.50 20.90 24.09
C PRO A 110 -5.82 21.58 24.46
N GLU A 111 -6.08 21.80 25.75
CA GLU A 111 -7.31 22.44 26.27
C GLU A 111 -8.61 21.63 26.10
N GLY A 112 -8.55 20.34 25.76
CA GLY A 112 -9.73 19.46 25.71
C GLY A 112 -10.68 19.77 24.55
N THR A 113 -10.15 20.28 23.44
CA THR A 113 -10.92 20.47 22.19
C THR A 113 -11.12 19.14 21.47
N SER A 114 -12.11 19.06 20.57
CA SER A 114 -12.35 17.93 19.65
C SER A 114 -11.33 17.80 18.49
N ASN A 115 -10.20 18.49 18.60
CA ASN A 115 -9.08 18.40 17.68
C ASN A 115 -8.02 17.51 18.32
N SER A 116 -7.25 16.76 17.56
CA SER A 116 -6.25 15.84 18.11
C SER A 116 -4.83 16.30 17.82
N VAL A 117 -3.92 16.07 18.77
CA VAL A 117 -2.48 16.33 18.58
C VAL A 117 -1.65 15.11 18.95
N LEU A 118 -0.66 14.74 18.15
CA LEU A 118 0.23 13.62 18.41
C LEU A 118 1.68 14.07 18.33
N PHE A 119 2.48 13.71 19.35
CA PHE A 119 3.92 13.90 19.34
C PHE A 119 4.64 12.59 19.67
N THR A 120 5.62 12.19 18.84
CA THR A 120 6.39 10.97 19.09
C THR A 120 7.79 11.00 18.48
N ARG A 121 8.70 10.22 19.07
CA ARG A 121 10.04 9.98 18.54
C ARG A 121 10.07 8.65 17.79
N ILE A 122 10.50 8.69 16.55
CA ILE A 122 10.53 7.53 15.66
C ILE A 122 11.68 6.60 16.03
N THR A 123 11.37 5.33 16.27
CA THR A 123 12.33 4.31 16.73
C THR A 123 12.94 3.50 15.58
N GLU A 124 12.25 3.42 14.45
CA GLU A 124 12.66 2.65 13.27
C GLU A 124 12.44 3.44 11.98
N THR A 125 13.37 3.33 11.03
CA THR A 125 13.23 3.95 9.71
C THR A 125 12.22 3.18 8.86
N GLY A 126 11.29 3.88 8.22
CA GLY A 126 10.34 3.27 7.31
C GLY A 126 9.22 4.19 6.85
N THR A 127 8.24 3.61 6.17
CA THR A 127 7.01 4.29 5.77
C THR A 127 5.95 4.07 6.84
N TYR A 128 5.58 5.14 7.52
CA TYR A 128 4.50 5.16 8.51
C TYR A 128 3.20 5.60 7.86
N ILE A 129 2.08 5.27 8.48
CA ILE A 129 0.76 5.75 8.08
C ILE A 129 0.20 6.67 9.16
N VAL A 130 -0.12 7.90 8.80
CA VAL A 130 -0.97 8.79 9.60
C VAL A 130 -2.40 8.56 9.15
N ARG A 131 -3.21 7.98 10.02
CA ARG A 131 -4.61 7.69 9.78
C ARG A 131 -5.48 8.75 10.46
N VAL A 132 -6.34 9.38 9.67
CA VAL A 132 -7.37 10.33 10.11
C VAL A 132 -8.70 9.61 10.19
N ARG A 133 -9.38 9.72 11.33
CA ARG A 133 -10.73 9.20 11.57
C ARG A 133 -11.56 10.23 12.34
N SER A 134 -12.87 9.99 12.38
CA SER A 134 -13.76 10.61 13.35
C SER A 134 -13.93 9.70 14.57
N PHE A 135 -14.19 10.31 15.72
CA PHE A 135 -14.72 9.63 16.88
C PHE A 135 -16.18 9.24 16.62
N GLY A 136 -16.52 7.99 16.93
CA GLY A 136 -17.81 7.39 16.57
C GLY A 136 -17.92 6.93 15.11
N GLU A 137 -19.14 6.60 14.70
CA GLU A 137 -19.36 5.81 13.49
C GLU A 137 -19.70 6.63 12.24
N THR A 138 -19.96 7.94 12.36
CA THR A 138 -20.57 8.71 11.24
C THR A 138 -19.91 10.04 10.93
N GLY A 139 -18.85 10.44 11.65
CA GLY A 139 -18.22 11.74 11.42
C GLY A 139 -17.53 11.79 10.05
N VAL A 140 -17.99 12.71 9.20
CA VAL A 140 -17.43 13.01 7.87
C VAL A 140 -17.42 14.53 7.69
N GLY A 141 -16.55 15.04 6.83
CA GLY A 141 -16.45 16.47 6.56
C GLY A 141 -15.03 16.95 6.37
N LYS A 142 -14.86 18.26 6.34
CA LYS A 142 -13.56 18.89 6.10
C LYS A 142 -12.69 18.79 7.34
N PHE A 143 -11.40 18.65 7.12
CA PHE A 143 -10.40 18.73 8.18
C PHE A 143 -9.13 19.40 7.67
N LYS A 144 -8.29 19.81 8.61
CA LYS A 144 -6.91 20.22 8.35
C LYS A 144 -5.97 19.25 9.05
N LEU A 145 -4.99 18.75 8.31
CA LEU A 145 -3.95 17.87 8.82
C LEU A 145 -2.60 18.55 8.62
N LYS A 146 -1.83 18.71 9.68
CA LYS A 146 -0.47 19.22 9.63
C LYS A 146 0.47 18.18 10.18
N VAL A 147 1.46 17.78 9.38
CA VAL A 147 2.48 16.80 9.76
C VAL A 147 3.83 17.48 9.72
N THR A 148 4.52 17.54 10.86
CA THR A 148 5.79 18.25 11.00
C THR A 148 6.89 17.32 11.52
N LYS A 149 8.05 17.32 10.87
CA LYS A 149 9.29 16.77 11.44
C LYS A 149 10.01 17.85 12.23
N LEU A 150 9.97 17.77 13.55
CA LEU A 150 10.66 18.72 14.40
C LEU A 150 12.17 18.50 14.30
N GLN A 151 12.89 19.58 14.00
CA GLN A 151 14.35 19.60 14.08
C GLN A 151 14.76 19.91 15.52
N PRO A 152 15.82 19.26 16.05
CA PRO A 152 16.43 19.69 17.30
C PRO A 152 16.85 21.17 17.18
N VAL A 153 16.57 21.96 18.21
CA VAL A 153 17.14 23.32 18.33
C VAL A 153 18.65 23.15 18.50
N LYS A 154 19.44 23.79 17.63
CA LYS A 154 20.91 23.80 17.72
C LYS A 154 21.39 24.81 18.75
#